data_AF-A0A5A5R3B9-F1
#
_entry.id   AF-A0A5A5R3B9-F1
#
_cell.length_a   1.000
_cell.length_b   1.000
_cell.length_c   1.000
_cell.angle_alpha   90.00
_cell.angle_beta   90.00
_cell.angle_gamma   90.00
#
_symmetry.space_group_name_H-M   'P 1'
#
loop_
_entity.id
_entity.type
_entity.pdbx_description
1 polymer ?
#
loop_
_entity_poly.entity_id
_entity_poly.type
_entity_poly.pdbx_seq_one_letter_code
_entity_poly.pdbx_strand_id
1 'polypeptide(L)'
;MNAQKIPRLCGLKIQAITPYSLAWAQQRSLVAARIADPDLPDVLLEHPPVYTLGTGSDVKFVKFNLDKFPAQLIAIAYCFFQYW
;
A
#
# COMPACT_ATOMS: atom_id res chain seq x y z
N MET A 1 -13.04 33.54 -16.09
CA MET A 1 -13.88 32.44 -15.58
C MET A 1 -13.14 31.82 -14.41
N ASN A 2 -13.61 32.05 -13.19
CA ASN A 2 -12.95 31.57 -11.96
C ASN A 2 -13.14 30.07 -11.83
N ALA A 3 -12.05 29.29 -11.90
CA ALA A 3 -12.06 27.90 -11.51
C ALA A 3 -12.24 27.85 -9.97
N GLN A 4 -13.48 27.70 -9.51
CA GLN A 4 -13.76 27.38 -8.12
C GLN A 4 -13.06 26.05 -7.81
N LYS A 5 -12.06 26.09 -6.95
CA LYS A 5 -11.31 24.91 -6.51
C LYS A 5 -12.26 24.05 -5.67
N ILE A 6 -12.83 23.02 -6.27
CA ILE A 6 -13.71 22.07 -5.57
C ILE A 6 -12.89 21.43 -4.44
N PRO A 7 -13.31 21.54 -3.18
CA PRO A 7 -12.60 20.90 -2.07
C PRO A 7 -12.71 19.38 -2.22
N ARG A 8 -11.56 18.69 -2.28
CA ARG A 8 -11.54 17.22 -2.28
C ARG A 8 -12.13 16.72 -0.97
N LEU A 9 -13.03 15.74 -1.06
CA LEU A 9 -13.59 15.11 0.13
C LEU A 9 -12.49 14.28 0.83
N CYS A 10 -12.03 14.74 2.00
CA CYS A 10 -11.06 14.00 2.82
C CYS A 10 -11.77 12.89 3.62
N GLY A 11 -12.33 11.89 2.94
CA GLY A 11 -12.94 10.73 3.57
C GLY A 11 -11.89 9.72 4.04
N LEU A 12 -12.09 9.10 5.20
CA LEU A 12 -11.23 8.04 5.72
C LEU A 12 -12.05 6.78 6.05
N LYS A 13 -11.62 5.64 5.52
CA LYS A 13 -12.15 4.31 5.85
C LYS A 13 -11.10 3.51 6.62
N ILE A 14 -11.43 3.10 7.83
CA ILE A 14 -10.59 2.22 8.64
C ILE A 14 -10.98 0.77 8.31
N GLN A 15 -9.98 -0.05 7.98
CA GLN A 15 -10.12 -1.46 7.68
C GLN A 15 -9.40 -2.29 8.75
N ALA A 16 -9.87 -3.52 8.97
CA ALA A 16 -9.28 -4.45 9.91
C ALA A 16 -7.86 -4.89 9.52
N ILE A 17 -7.21 -5.63 10.41
CA ILE A 17 -5.93 -6.29 10.15
C ILE A 17 -6.04 -7.12 8.87
N THR A 18 -5.22 -6.78 7.88
CA THR A 18 -5.31 -7.31 6.52
C THR A 18 -3.96 -7.90 6.10
N PRO A 19 -3.89 -9.16 5.63
CA PRO A 19 -2.67 -9.73 5.08
C PRO A 19 -2.09 -8.86 3.97
N TYR A 20 -0.78 -8.74 3.92
CA TYR A 20 -0.10 -7.82 3.00
C TYR A 20 -0.43 -8.12 1.52
N SER A 21 -0.51 -9.40 1.13
CA SER A 21 -0.86 -9.80 -0.23
C SER A 21 -2.25 -9.33 -0.67
N LEU A 22 -3.24 -9.41 0.24
CA LEU A 22 -4.59 -8.94 0.01
C LEU A 22 -4.62 -7.41 -0.09
N ALA A 23 -3.98 -6.73 0.86
CA ALA A 23 -3.86 -5.27 0.85
C ALA A 23 -3.18 -4.75 -0.42
N TRP A 24 -2.15 -5.45 -0.91
CA TRP A 24 -1.45 -5.08 -2.13
C TRP A 24 -2.33 -5.23 -3.39
N ALA A 25 -3.18 -6.26 -3.45
CA ALA A 25 -4.19 -6.38 -4.50
C ALA A 25 -5.24 -5.27 -4.41
N GLN A 26 -5.73 -4.98 -3.20
CA GLN A 26 -6.67 -3.89 -2.95
C GLN A 26 -6.09 -2.53 -3.36
N GLN A 27 -4.81 -2.27 -3.04
CA GLN A 27 -4.13 -1.02 -3.39
C GLN A 27 -4.16 -0.76 -4.90
N ARG A 28 -3.87 -1.77 -5.73
CA ARG A 28 -3.94 -1.63 -7.20
C ARG A 28 -5.35 -1.27 -7.68
N SER A 29 -6.37 -1.94 -7.14
CA SER A 29 -7.77 -1.65 -7.46
C SER A 29 -8.19 -0.24 -6.99
N LEU A 30 -7.75 0.19 -5.81
CA LEU A 30 -8.05 1.51 -5.26
C LEU A 30 -7.38 2.64 -6.06
N VAL A 31 -6.15 2.43 -6.55
CA VAL A 31 -5.48 3.39 -7.45
C VAL A 31 -6.27 3.52 -8.76
N ALA A 32 -6.64 2.40 -9.39
CA ALA A 32 -7.44 2.43 -10.61
C ALA A 32 -8.79 3.14 -10.40
N ALA A 33 -9.47 2.86 -9.28
CA ALA A 33 -10.71 3.52 -8.91
C ALA A 33 -10.54 5.02 -8.67
N ARG A 34 -9.44 5.43 -8.01
CA ARG A 34 -9.14 6.84 -7.73
C ARG A 34 -8.82 7.66 -8.98
N ILE A 35 -8.18 7.05 -9.97
CA ILE A 35 -7.94 7.68 -11.27
C ILE A 35 -9.27 7.99 -11.97
N ALA A 36 -10.27 7.12 -11.82
CA ALA A 36 -11.61 7.31 -12.39
C ALA A 36 -12.48 8.26 -11.54
N ASP A 37 -12.35 8.22 -10.22
CA ASP A 37 -13.11 9.03 -9.26
C ASP A 37 -12.20 9.63 -8.18
N PRO A 38 -11.83 10.92 -8.30
CA PRO A 38 -10.95 11.59 -7.35
C PRO A 38 -11.53 11.74 -5.93
N ASP A 39 -12.85 11.63 -5.75
CA ASP A 39 -13.56 11.93 -4.49
C ASP A 39 -13.75 10.71 -3.57
N LEU A 40 -13.20 9.56 -3.94
CA LEU A 40 -13.22 8.36 -3.09
C LEU A 40 -12.57 8.61 -1.70
N PRO A 41 -12.90 7.83 -0.66
CA PRO A 41 -12.21 7.92 0.62
C PRO A 41 -10.84 7.23 0.58
N ASP A 42 -9.90 7.71 1.40
CA ASP A 42 -8.65 7.01 1.70
C ASP A 42 -8.89 5.83 2.64
N VAL A 43 -8.02 4.81 2.58
CA VAL A 43 -8.15 3.58 3.38
C VAL A 43 -6.93 3.41 4.28
N LEU A 44 -7.18 3.18 5.58
CA LEU A 44 -6.16 2.87 6.58
C LEU A 44 -6.37 1.44 7.10
N LEU A 45 -5.28 0.69 7.25
CA LEU A 45 -5.31 -0.69 7.72
C LEU A 45 -4.06 -1.02 8.54
N GLU A 46 -4.13 -2.15 9.24
CA GLU A 46 -3.01 -2.77 9.93
C GLU A 46 -2.61 -4.07 9.24
N HIS A 47 -1.38 -4.51 9.42
CA HIS A 47 -0.89 -5.79 8.89
C HIS A 47 -0.54 -6.76 10.03
N PRO A 48 -0.78 -8.07 9.84
CA PRO A 48 -0.04 -9.08 10.60
C PRO A 48 1.48 -8.88 10.43
N PRO A 49 2.32 -9.40 11.35
CA PRO A 49 3.77 -9.28 11.25
C PRO A 49 4.31 -9.67 9.86
N VAL A 50 4.95 -8.73 9.19
CA VAL A 50 5.46 -8.87 7.82
C VAL A 50 6.72 -8.03 7.64
N TYR A 51 7.71 -8.57 6.93
CA TYR A 51 8.88 -7.83 6.46
C TYR A 51 8.76 -7.57 4.98
N THR A 52 8.93 -6.30 4.57
CA THR A 52 8.85 -5.88 3.18
C THR A 52 10.19 -5.44 2.64
N LEU A 53 10.57 -5.93 1.47
CA LEU A 53 11.79 -5.59 0.76
C LEU A 53 11.47 -4.72 -0.45
N GLY A 54 11.83 -3.44 -0.40
CA GLY A 54 11.70 -2.50 -1.53
C GLY A 54 12.74 -2.72 -2.64
N THR A 55 12.59 -2.00 -3.76
CA THR A 55 13.46 -2.13 -4.95
C THR A 55 14.96 -1.92 -4.67
N GLY A 56 15.31 -1.07 -3.71
CA GLY A 56 16.70 -0.84 -3.29
C GLY A 56 17.18 -1.73 -2.14
N SER A 57 16.34 -2.68 -1.71
CA SER A 57 16.69 -3.59 -0.62
C SER A 57 17.22 -4.92 -1.16
N ASP A 58 18.01 -5.58 -0.34
CA ASP A 58 18.71 -6.81 -0.62
C ASP A 58 18.61 -7.66 0.64
N VAL A 59 18.48 -8.97 0.46
CA VAL A 59 18.39 -9.95 1.56
C VAL A 59 19.59 -9.81 2.51
N LYS A 60 20.76 -9.35 2.04
CA LYS A 60 21.94 -9.10 2.88
C LYS A 60 21.72 -8.06 3.99
N PHE A 61 20.72 -7.18 3.86
CA PHE A 61 20.38 -6.21 4.90
C PHE A 61 19.51 -6.81 6.02
N VAL A 62 19.01 -8.04 5.83
CA VAL A 62 18.26 -8.78 6.85
C VAL A 62 19.25 -9.35 7.87
N LYS A 63 19.22 -8.82 9.09
CA LYS A 63 20.16 -9.18 10.18
C LYS A 63 19.68 -10.34 11.06
N PHE A 64 18.66 -11.07 10.63
CA PHE A 64 18.11 -12.21 11.36
C PHE A 64 17.97 -13.43 10.44
N ASN A 65 17.90 -14.62 11.04
CA ASN A 65 17.75 -15.85 10.29
C ASN A 65 16.31 -15.96 9.77
N LEU A 66 16.15 -15.96 8.44
CA LEU A 66 14.84 -16.03 7.77
C LEU A 66 14.17 -17.40 7.95
N ASP A 67 14.93 -18.48 8.00
CA ASP A 67 14.40 -19.85 8.19
C ASP A 67 13.78 -20.05 9.58
N LYS A 68 14.22 -19.23 10.56
CA LYS A 68 13.72 -19.25 11.94
C LYS A 68 12.68 -18.16 12.22
N PHE A 69 12.36 -17.32 11.24
CA PHE A 69 11.46 -16.20 11.43
C PHE A 69 10.03 -16.56 11.03
N PRO A 70 9.03 -16.47 11.93
CA PRO A 70 7.68 -16.97 11.66
C PRO A 70 6.86 -16.03 10.76
N ALA A 71 7.35 -14.82 10.50
CA ALA A 71 6.62 -13.82 9.73
C ALA A 71 7.02 -13.80 8.26
N GLN A 72 6.08 -13.35 7.42
CA GLN A 72 6.23 -13.39 5.98
C GLN A 72 7.24 -12.36 5.49
N LEU A 73 8.14 -12.76 4.59
CA LEU A 73 9.02 -11.86 3.83
C LEU A 73 8.42 -11.61 2.45
N ILE A 74 8.21 -10.35 2.06
CA ILE A 74 7.60 -9.96 0.78
C ILE A 74 8.49 -8.96 0.06
N ALA A 75 8.96 -9.33 -1.13
CA ALA A 75 9.59 -8.39 -2.05
C ALA A 75 8.52 -7.56 -2.77
N ILE A 76 8.57 -6.26 -2.58
CA ILE A 76 7.73 -5.29 -3.28
C ILE A 76 8.57 -4.53 -4.30
N ALA A 77 8.65 -5.09 -5.50
CA ALA A 77 9.10 -4.34 -6.66
C ALA A 77 7.95 -3.43 -7.15
N TYR A 78 8.24 -2.15 -7.38
CA TYR A 78 7.33 -1.22 -8.07
C TYR A 78 6.04 -0.82 -7.33
N CYS A 79 6.07 -0.64 -6.01
CA CYS A 79 4.87 -0.26 -5.25
C CYS A 79 4.28 1.13 -5.63
N PHE A 80 5.01 2.00 -6.36
CA PHE A 80 4.57 3.39 -6.57
C PHE A 80 4.89 4.08 -7.92
N PHE A 81 5.61 3.46 -8.88
CA PHE A 81 6.23 4.25 -9.96
C PHE A 81 5.50 4.29 -11.32
N GLN A 82 4.36 3.63 -11.50
CA GLN A 82 3.75 3.51 -12.83
C GLN A 82 2.61 4.49 -13.13
N TYR A 83 2.22 5.30 -12.15
CA TYR A 83 1.10 6.25 -12.29
C TYR A 83 1.34 7.61 -11.57
N TRP A 84 2.61 7.98 -11.36
CA TRP A 84 3.04 9.32 -10.92
C TRP A 84 3.96 9.94 -11.97
#